data_AF-A0A3N5E9P9-F1
#
_entry.id   AF-A0A3N5E9P9-F1
#
_cell.length_a   1.000
_cell.length_b   1.000
_cell.length_c   1.000
_cell.angle_alpha   90.00
_cell.angle_beta   90.00
_cell.angle_gamma   90.00
#
_symmetry.space_group_name_H-M   'P 1'
#
loop_
_entity.id
_entity.type
_entity.pdbx_description
1 polymer ?
#
loop_
_entity_poly.entity_id
_entity_poly.type
_entity_poly.pdbx_seq_one_letter_code
_entity_poly.pdbx_strand_id
1 'polypeptide(L)'
;MRRVLPLFVVVGLVLAACTPSGSEEPSGSAGASEPPSSEVPFSPSSYPADGPADCAYGGEFSEIRAESADTVVFSLCFPDPAFLAKIAFTAFAIHDTGVLEEN
;
A
#
# COMPACT_ATOMS: atom_id res chain seq x y z
N MET A 1 -55.89 14.10 -9.17
CA MET A 1 -55.08 13.55 -8.06
C MET A 1 -54.14 12.42 -8.46
N ARG A 2 -54.51 11.53 -9.42
CA ARG A 2 -53.71 10.35 -9.81
C ARG A 2 -52.42 10.60 -10.62
N ARG A 3 -52.26 11.79 -11.22
CA ARG A 3 -51.04 12.21 -11.96
C ARG A 3 -50.06 13.05 -11.12
N VAL A 4 -50.46 13.44 -9.91
CA VAL A 4 -49.62 14.21 -8.98
C VAL A 4 -48.74 13.27 -8.14
N LEU A 5 -49.17 12.01 -8.02
CA LEU A 5 -48.49 10.95 -7.27
C LEU A 5 -47.08 10.60 -7.81
N PRO A 6 -46.83 10.40 -9.12
CA PRO A 6 -45.47 10.11 -9.60
C PRO A 6 -44.53 11.32 -9.44
N LEU A 7 -45.06 12.54 -9.53
CA LEU A 7 -44.28 13.77 -9.35
C LEU A 7 -43.80 13.92 -7.90
N PHE A 8 -44.63 13.58 -6.92
CA PHE A 8 -44.24 13.59 -5.50
C PHE A 8 -43.20 12.52 -5.15
N VAL A 9 -43.27 11.34 -5.77
CA VAL A 9 -42.28 10.25 -5.54
C VAL A 9 -40.91 10.61 -6.08
N VAL A 10 -40.83 11.24 -7.26
CA VAL A 10 -39.56 11.68 -7.85
C VAL A 10 -38.93 12.83 -7.05
N VAL A 11 -39.73 13.81 -6.61
CA VAL A 11 -39.24 14.91 -5.77
C VAL A 11 -38.72 14.41 -4.42
N GLY A 12 -39.42 13.46 -3.78
CA GLY A 12 -38.97 12.85 -2.52
C GLY A 12 -37.61 12.13 -2.63
N LEU A 13 -37.33 11.50 -3.76
CA LEU A 13 -36.07 10.77 -3.97
C LEU A 13 -34.87 11.72 -4.17
N VAL A 14 -35.09 12.91 -4.74
CA VAL A 14 -34.03 13.92 -4.93
C VAL A 14 -33.68 14.63 -3.62
N LEU A 15 -34.65 14.87 -2.74
CA LEU A 15 -34.41 15.52 -1.43
C LEU A 15 -33.65 14.64 -0.42
N ALA A 16 -33.71 13.31 -0.55
CA ALA A 16 -32.97 12.38 0.32
C ALA A 16 -31.46 12.29 0.01
N ALA A 17 -31.02 12.74 -1.17
CA ALA A 17 -29.62 12.64 -1.58
C ALA A 17 -28.71 13.76 -1.03
N CYS A 18 -29.29 14.80 -0.41
CA CYS A 18 -28.53 15.95 0.12
C CYS A 18 -28.70 16.17 1.63
N THR A 19 -29.18 15.19 2.39
CA THR A 19 -29.03 15.25 3.85
C THR A 19 -27.54 15.17 4.19
N PRO A 20 -26.98 16.11 4.96
CA PRO A 20 -25.64 15.96 5.51
C PRO A 20 -25.66 14.72 6.39
N SER A 21 -24.95 13.68 5.96
CA SER A 21 -24.64 12.55 6.83
C SER A 21 -23.79 13.13 7.95
N GLY A 22 -24.42 13.39 9.09
CA GLY A 22 -23.71 13.56 10.35
C GLY A 22 -22.94 12.28 10.57
N SER A 23 -21.65 12.31 10.23
CA SER A 23 -20.71 11.29 10.65
C SER A 23 -20.58 11.47 12.16
N GLU A 24 -21.30 10.67 12.93
CA GLU A 24 -20.81 10.24 14.23
C GLU A 24 -19.50 9.49 13.96
N GLU A 25 -18.44 10.28 13.86
CA GLU A 25 -17.08 9.82 13.94
C GLU A 25 -16.99 9.06 15.26
N PRO A 26 -16.65 7.75 15.26
CA PRO A 26 -16.20 7.14 16.48
C PRO A 26 -14.89 7.87 16.81
N SER A 27 -15.00 8.86 17.69
CA SER A 27 -13.89 9.41 18.45
C SER A 27 -13.32 8.24 19.25
N GLY A 28 -12.44 7.51 18.59
CA GLY A 28 -11.88 6.25 19.00
C GLY A 28 -10.60 5.99 18.20
N SER A 29 -9.83 7.04 17.93
CA SER A 29 -8.39 6.88 17.77
C SER A 29 -7.84 6.50 19.14
N ALA A 30 -8.03 5.23 19.52
CA ALA A 30 -7.09 4.57 20.42
C ALA A 30 -5.72 4.84 19.80
N GLY A 31 -4.90 5.63 20.51
CA GLY A 31 -3.55 5.93 20.08
C GLY A 31 -2.88 4.62 19.70
N ALA A 32 -2.69 4.42 18.40
CA ALA A 32 -1.63 3.56 17.94
C ALA A 32 -0.38 4.17 18.58
N SER A 33 0.14 3.48 19.60
CA SER A 33 1.47 3.78 20.10
C SER A 33 2.38 3.55 18.91
N GLU A 34 2.73 4.63 18.22
CA GLU A 34 3.75 4.60 17.19
C GLU A 34 5.00 4.03 17.86
N PRO A 35 5.55 2.90 17.38
CA PRO A 35 6.81 2.39 17.91
C PRO A 35 7.84 3.52 17.82
N PRO A 36 8.80 3.60 18.77
CA PRO A 36 9.84 4.60 18.69
C PRO A 36 10.51 4.50 17.32
N SER A 37 10.31 5.54 16.50
CA SER A 37 10.94 5.64 15.20
C SER A 37 12.43 5.85 15.47
N SER A 38 13.19 4.77 15.39
CA SER A 38 14.63 4.86 15.16
C SER A 38 14.79 5.35 13.74
N GLU A 39 14.72 6.66 13.51
CA GLU A 39 14.97 7.27 12.20
C GLU A 39 16.45 7.07 11.85
N VAL A 40 16.77 5.90 11.31
CA VAL A 40 18.03 5.65 10.62
C VAL A 40 18.02 6.52 9.36
N PRO A 41 19.04 7.35 9.11
CA PRO A 41 19.08 8.16 7.91
C PRO A 41 19.05 7.26 6.67
N PHE A 42 18.21 7.63 5.70
CA PHE A 42 18.11 6.89 4.44
C PHE A 42 19.47 6.85 3.73
N SER A 43 19.90 5.65 3.37
CA SER A 43 21.05 5.40 2.51
C SER A 43 20.57 4.63 1.27
N PRO A 44 20.70 5.20 0.06
CA PRO A 44 20.34 4.50 -1.17
C PRO A 44 21.10 3.18 -1.28
N SER A 45 20.39 2.12 -1.69
CA SER A 45 20.98 0.79 -1.86
C SER A 45 20.28 0.02 -2.97
N SER A 46 21.01 -0.94 -3.54
CA SER A 46 20.48 -1.91 -4.49
C SER A 46 20.99 -3.30 -4.17
N TYR A 47 20.19 -4.30 -4.54
CA TYR A 47 20.61 -5.69 -4.55
C TYR A 47 20.32 -6.30 -5.93
N PRO A 48 21.33 -6.85 -6.63
CA PRO A 48 22.75 -6.82 -6.28
C PRO A 48 23.36 -5.40 -6.24
N ALA A 49 24.46 -5.24 -5.50
CA ALA A 49 25.14 -3.95 -5.37
C ALA A 49 25.83 -3.51 -6.68
N ASP A 50 26.25 -4.47 -7.51
CA ASP A 50 26.93 -4.22 -8.78
C ASP A 50 25.96 -3.96 -9.95
N GLY A 51 24.65 -3.96 -9.70
CA GLY A 51 23.59 -3.78 -10.69
C GLY A 51 22.72 -5.03 -10.91
N PRO A 52 21.88 -5.04 -11.96
CA PRO A 52 20.95 -6.15 -12.22
C PRO A 52 21.67 -7.49 -12.38
N ALA A 53 21.13 -8.52 -11.73
CA ALA A 53 21.57 -9.90 -11.87
C ALA A 53 21.32 -10.43 -13.29
N ASP A 54 22.17 -11.36 -13.72
CA ASP A 54 21.97 -12.11 -14.97
C ASP A 54 20.82 -13.13 -14.79
N CYS A 55 19.77 -13.02 -15.61
CA CYS A 55 18.57 -13.85 -15.52
C CYS A 55 18.79 -15.36 -15.77
N ALA A 56 19.99 -15.80 -16.17
CA ALA A 56 20.33 -17.21 -16.30
C ALA A 56 20.40 -17.95 -14.95
N TYR A 57 20.45 -17.25 -13.81
CA TYR A 57 20.43 -17.88 -12.48
C TYR A 57 19.10 -18.60 -12.16
N GLY A 58 18.05 -18.33 -12.95
CA GLY A 58 16.78 -19.04 -12.90
C GLY A 58 15.78 -18.54 -11.86
N GLY A 59 16.06 -17.43 -11.18
CA GLY A 59 15.08 -16.76 -10.32
C GLY A 59 14.37 -15.59 -10.99
N GLU A 60 13.43 -15.00 -10.25
CA GLU A 60 12.49 -13.99 -10.79
C GLU A 60 13.03 -12.55 -10.74
N PHE A 61 13.83 -12.20 -9.73
CA PHE A 61 14.29 -10.83 -9.52
C PHE A 61 15.59 -10.56 -10.28
N SER A 62 15.64 -9.47 -11.05
CA SER A 62 16.89 -8.95 -11.57
C SER A 62 17.53 -7.95 -10.59
N GLU A 63 16.75 -7.08 -9.96
CA GLU A 63 17.25 -6.05 -9.04
C GLU A 63 16.16 -5.60 -8.06
N ILE A 64 16.55 -5.24 -6.84
CA ILE A 64 15.73 -4.53 -5.86
C ILE A 64 16.47 -3.25 -5.49
N ARG A 65 15.86 -2.08 -5.71
CA ARG A 65 16.52 -0.79 -5.49
C ARG A 65 15.68 0.10 -4.58
N ALA A 66 16.29 0.66 -3.55
CA ALA A 66 15.70 1.71 -2.73
C ALA A 66 15.99 3.07 -3.39
N GLU A 67 14.98 3.67 -4.03
CA GLU A 67 15.11 4.97 -4.70
C GLU A 67 14.98 6.14 -3.73
N SER A 68 14.17 5.96 -2.68
CA SER A 68 14.02 6.90 -1.56
C SER A 68 13.64 6.15 -0.27
N ALA A 69 13.52 6.88 0.85
CA ALA A 69 13.13 6.31 2.15
C ALA A 69 11.82 5.49 2.10
N ASP A 70 10.89 5.90 1.24
CA ASP A 70 9.55 5.30 1.13
C ASP A 70 9.29 4.69 -0.26
N THR A 71 10.33 4.47 -1.06
CA THR A 71 10.18 3.99 -2.45
C THR A 71 11.20 2.91 -2.78
N VAL A 72 10.68 1.72 -3.11
CA VAL A 72 11.46 0.58 -3.60
C VAL A 72 10.98 0.20 -5.00
N VAL A 73 11.91 -0.05 -5.91
CA VAL A 73 11.66 -0.52 -7.26
C VAL A 73 12.19 -1.94 -7.41
N PHE A 74 11.30 -2.85 -7.81
CA PHE A 74 11.62 -4.24 -8.13
C PHE A 74 11.71 -4.39 -9.65
N SER A 75 12.86 -4.84 -10.13
CA SER A 75 13.06 -5.25 -11.53
C SER A 75 13.01 -6.77 -11.62
N LEU A 76 12.25 -7.28 -12.58
CA LEU A 76 12.03 -8.71 -12.77
C LEU A 76 12.67 -9.19 -14.07
N CYS A 77 13.19 -10.41 -14.05
CA CYS A 77 13.72 -11.09 -15.22
C CYS A 77 12.62 -11.54 -16.19
N PHE A 78 11.44 -11.88 -15.66
CA PHE A 78 10.32 -12.41 -16.42
C PHE A 78 9.04 -11.63 -16.10
N PRO A 79 8.04 -11.62 -16.99
CA PRO A 79 6.77 -10.98 -16.72
C PRO A 79 5.94 -11.80 -15.71
N ASP A 80 5.63 -11.21 -14.56
CA ASP A 80 4.80 -11.84 -13.53
C ASP A 80 3.53 -11.02 -13.22
N PRO A 81 2.38 -11.34 -13.84
CA PRO A 81 1.13 -10.62 -13.59
C PRO A 81 0.58 -10.83 -12.16
N ALA A 82 1.08 -11.83 -11.43
CA ALA A 82 0.68 -12.11 -10.06
C ALA A 82 1.68 -11.57 -9.02
N PHE A 83 2.68 -10.80 -9.45
CA PHE A 83 3.78 -10.32 -8.59
C PHE A 83 3.28 -9.67 -7.29
N LEU A 84 2.31 -8.77 -7.38
CA LEU A 84 1.78 -8.04 -6.22
C LEU A 84 1.14 -8.97 -5.16
N ALA A 85 0.49 -10.05 -5.60
CA ALA A 85 -0.08 -11.02 -4.66
C ALA A 85 1.01 -11.90 -4.02
N LYS A 86 2.07 -12.21 -4.77
CA LYS A 86 3.20 -13.03 -4.29
C LYS A 86 4.08 -12.26 -3.30
N ILE A 87 4.41 -11.00 -3.57
CA ILE A 87 5.26 -10.17 -2.70
C ILE A 87 4.57 -9.84 -1.36
N ALA A 88 3.24 -9.91 -1.31
CA ALA A 88 2.48 -9.75 -0.07
C ALA A 88 2.50 -11.00 0.83
N PHE A 89 3.09 -12.11 0.38
CA PHE A 89 3.13 -13.34 1.16
C PHE A 89 4.14 -13.25 2.31
N THR A 90 3.90 -13.97 3.40
CA THR A 90 4.74 -13.89 4.63
C THR A 90 6.20 -14.30 4.42
N ALA A 91 6.50 -15.04 3.35
CA ALA A 91 7.87 -15.35 2.93
C ALA A 91 8.68 -14.09 2.55
N PHE A 92 8.01 -12.99 2.23
CA PHE A 92 8.60 -11.70 1.89
C PHE A 92 8.27 -10.61 2.93
N ALA A 93 8.07 -11.01 4.20
CA ALA A 93 7.88 -10.04 5.27
C ALA A 93 9.08 -9.09 5.37
N ILE A 94 8.80 -7.81 5.62
CA ILE A 94 9.83 -6.78 5.79
C ILE A 94 10.36 -6.85 7.23
N HIS A 95 11.68 -6.97 7.35
CA HIS A 95 12.38 -6.99 8.63
C HIS A 95 13.14 -5.69 8.85
N ASP A 96 13.34 -5.33 10.12
CA ASP A 96 14.11 -4.15 10.50
C ASP A 96 15.62 -4.42 10.37
N THR A 97 16.30 -3.64 9.53
CA THR A 97 17.74 -3.77 9.30
C THR A 97 18.55 -3.44 10.54
N GLY A 98 18.13 -2.47 11.36
CA GLY A 98 18.82 -2.11 12.60
C GLY A 98 18.87 -3.28 13.59
N VAL A 99 17.79 -4.05 13.68
CA VAL A 99 17.75 -5.29 14.47
C VAL A 99 18.62 -6.38 13.85
N LEU A 100 18.62 -6.54 12.52
CA LEU A 100 19.34 -7.62 11.85
C LEU A 100 20.86 -7.43 11.83
N GLU A 101 21.35 -6.20 11.72
CA GLU A 101 22.79 -5.90 11.62
C GLU A 101 23.49 -5.72 12.97
N GLU A 102 22.73 -5.60 14.08
CA GLU A 102 23.30 -5.51 15.43
C GLU A 102 23.75 -6.87 16.01
N ASN A 103 23.44 -7.99 15.34
CA ASN A 103 23.82 -9.36 15.74
C ASN A 103 25.03 -9.90 14.98
#